data_AF-A0A8J7EN27-F1
#
_entry.id   AF-A0A8J7EN27-F1
#
_cell.length_a   1.000
_cell.length_b   1.000
_cell.length_c   1.000
_cell.angle_alpha   90.00
_cell.angle_beta   90.00
_cell.angle_gamma   90.00
#
_symmetry.space_group_name_H-M   'P 1'
#
loop_
_entity.id
_entity.type
_entity.pdbx_description
1 polymer ?
#
loop_
_entity_poly.entity_id
_entity_poly.type
_entity_poly.pdbx_seq_one_letter_code
_entity_poly.pdbx_strand_id
1 'polypeptide(L)'
;MATKPRTSSARTTKTTGSDAIAAGSSEKDAINALNNDKLKRPNGSGDTAAQSDTATETPATPVSVTGSDSANGQPATDSQPLPQMVTLKPEELQALLGDSINTAVNQAIAPIQERLDQTQAQLDATTQQLQSAKDEASRLAGVFQVMGSANPVASGGDRTTVMVNTVTSTRSDKAPGAAADFFDILENSDQTPKYSHENTQGQIVVSKDYTNLKRFVRDNAAAVRKDMEQFAKANGLLRSGMGRDNTTKVTIPDGFLAYLSTVMRLTHTPSFIFHQFVKVKLDMGKGQGDTVKIPRFAYNSAPANSAARKLSGSGTYARITNSRQGLTQGSVSCVLEEWGLGLDNNSPPILIPQFVSANSLLDLEQVLDRNLNYDYQVWEDLTIRGLWDPTSRVVYNDRSSVTATPGDVGAGDDGTLTEGFMDELYSYMRGLQIPTYEDGCYGMATHSKGRSQVRKSLGNRFQFPSEQSIEEVTNILNTANSGEMGKVSGYLGKISNFHIFETNAFSMGAPGTEGVQTETLGAGSRATRTSYAFGSDTIGRGVGQEMEIRRSNDDDFQRSDSYIWRSEEGFCPLDVDPTGYSDASTVPQQLRVIDVRTVDVTL
;
A
#
# COMPACT_ATOMS: atom_id res chain seq x y z
N MET A 1 -63.18 -3.42 -26.68
CA MET A 1 -62.77 -2.17 -27.38
C MET A 1 -61.34 -1.89 -26.92
N ALA A 2 -60.33 -1.83 -27.79
CA ALA A 2 -60.10 -0.91 -28.91
C ALA A 2 -59.71 0.50 -28.39
N THR A 3 -58.58 1.13 -28.80
CA THR A 3 -57.71 0.84 -29.96
C THR A 3 -56.21 1.15 -29.72
N LYS A 4 -55.36 0.70 -30.65
CA LYS A 4 -53.87 0.72 -30.65
C LYS A 4 -53.24 2.13 -30.90
N PRO A 5 -51.89 2.27 -30.77
CA PRO A 5 -51.21 3.58 -30.70
C PRO A 5 -50.83 4.15 -32.08
N ARG A 6 -50.12 5.29 -32.07
CA ARG A 6 -49.61 5.98 -33.26
C ARG A 6 -48.10 5.77 -33.44
N THR A 7 -47.69 5.47 -34.67
CA THR A 7 -46.28 5.28 -35.09
C THR A 7 -45.92 6.28 -36.20
N SER A 8 -44.73 6.11 -36.80
CA SER A 8 -44.15 6.89 -37.93
C SER A 8 -43.52 8.25 -37.54
N SER A 9 -42.51 8.76 -38.25
CA SER A 9 -41.78 8.16 -39.39
C SER A 9 -40.32 8.60 -39.46
N ALA A 10 -39.49 7.83 -40.15
CA ALA A 10 -38.12 8.20 -40.46
C ALA A 10 -38.03 9.25 -41.59
N ARG A 11 -36.93 9.99 -41.65
CA ARG A 11 -36.49 10.67 -42.88
C ARG A 11 -34.98 10.57 -43.07
N THR A 12 -34.57 9.98 -44.18
CA THR A 12 -33.18 9.87 -44.60
C THR A 12 -32.81 11.02 -45.53
N THR A 13 -31.61 11.59 -45.36
CA THR A 13 -30.90 12.37 -46.39
C THR A 13 -29.41 12.06 -46.28
N LYS A 14 -28.71 11.98 -47.43
CA LYS A 14 -27.35 11.45 -47.54
C LYS A 14 -26.55 12.24 -48.58
N THR A 15 -25.55 12.98 -48.14
CA THR A 15 -24.47 13.61 -48.92
C THR A 15 -23.29 13.78 -47.96
N THR A 16 -22.23 12.97 -48.05
CA THR A 16 -21.05 13.17 -48.91
C THR A 16 -20.34 14.50 -48.67
N GLY A 17 -19.33 14.45 -47.81
CA GLY A 17 -18.29 15.47 -47.65
C GLY A 17 -17.05 14.77 -47.13
N SER A 18 -15.96 14.80 -47.89
CA SER A 18 -14.65 14.33 -47.47
C SER A 18 -13.90 15.45 -46.77
N ASP A 19 -13.14 15.13 -45.72
CA ASP A 19 -11.81 15.72 -45.52
C ASP A 19 -11.00 14.88 -44.52
N ALA A 20 -9.68 14.91 -44.66
CA ALA A 20 -8.75 14.12 -43.86
C ALA A 20 -8.11 14.99 -42.77
N ILE A 21 -8.33 14.61 -41.50
CA ILE A 21 -7.70 15.29 -40.36
C ILE A 21 -6.29 14.72 -40.17
N ALA A 22 -5.27 15.49 -40.56
CA ALA A 22 -3.89 15.18 -40.24
C ALA A 22 -3.58 15.54 -38.78
N ALA A 23 -3.14 14.57 -37.99
CA ALA A 23 -2.57 14.83 -36.67
C ALA A 23 -1.12 15.33 -36.80
N GLY A 24 -0.71 16.35 -36.02
CA GLY A 24 0.70 16.76 -36.01
C GLY A 24 1.12 18.15 -35.49
N SER A 25 0.21 19.05 -35.07
CA SER A 25 0.60 20.44 -34.68
C SER A 25 0.31 20.87 -33.23
N SER A 26 -0.73 20.32 -32.58
CA SER A 26 -1.33 20.91 -31.37
C SER A 26 -0.40 21.06 -30.16
N GLU A 27 0.61 20.20 -30.01
CA GLU A 27 1.49 20.18 -28.85
C GLU A 27 2.57 21.28 -28.89
N LYS A 28 3.09 21.59 -30.09
CA LYS A 28 4.15 22.58 -30.28
C LYS A 28 3.65 24.01 -30.06
N ASP A 29 2.40 24.27 -30.42
CA ASP A 29 1.74 25.55 -30.20
C ASP A 29 1.38 25.77 -28.72
N ALA A 30 1.01 24.72 -27.99
CA ALA A 30 0.76 24.77 -26.55
C ALA A 30 2.02 25.16 -25.74
N ILE A 31 3.18 24.58 -26.09
CA ILE A 31 4.47 24.91 -25.47
C ILE A 31 4.86 26.37 -25.74
N ASN A 32 4.62 26.86 -26.97
CA ASN A 32 4.88 28.26 -27.32
C ASN A 32 3.96 29.26 -26.60
N ALA A 33 2.71 28.88 -26.30
CA ALA A 33 1.82 29.70 -25.47
C ALA A 33 2.35 29.84 -24.03
N LEU A 34 2.72 28.71 -23.39
CA LEU A 34 3.21 28.66 -22.01
C LEU A 34 4.51 29.46 -21.79
N ASN A 35 5.40 29.51 -22.78
CA ASN A 35 6.65 30.27 -22.67
C ASN A 35 6.46 31.78 -22.80
N ASN A 36 5.44 32.24 -23.55
CA ASN A 36 5.15 33.67 -23.70
C ASN A 36 4.49 34.29 -22.47
N ASP A 37 3.72 33.51 -21.69
CA ASP A 37 2.97 34.03 -20.53
C ASP A 37 3.87 34.29 -19.31
N LYS A 38 4.97 33.53 -19.17
CA LYS A 38 5.99 33.72 -18.12
C LYS A 38 6.76 35.05 -18.22
N LEU A 39 6.70 35.75 -19.36
CA LEU A 39 7.40 37.02 -19.61
C LEU A 39 6.59 38.28 -19.23
N LYS A 40 5.40 38.14 -18.61
CA LYS A 40 4.46 39.26 -18.38
C LYS A 40 4.01 39.48 -16.93
N ARG A 41 4.86 39.22 -15.93
CA ARG A 41 4.62 39.65 -14.54
C ARG A 41 5.49 40.87 -14.18
N PRO A 42 4.92 42.05 -13.89
CA PRO A 42 5.68 43.22 -13.47
C PRO A 42 6.07 43.13 -11.98
N ASN A 43 7.22 43.73 -11.64
CA ASN A 43 7.62 43.97 -10.25
C ASN A 43 6.75 45.06 -9.62
N GLY A 44 6.45 44.93 -8.32
CA GLY A 44 5.83 45.96 -7.49
C GLY A 44 6.23 45.79 -6.03
N SER A 45 6.99 46.74 -5.49
CA SER A 45 7.37 46.81 -4.08
C SER A 45 6.39 47.67 -3.28
N GLY A 46 6.33 47.47 -1.96
CA GLY A 46 5.56 48.32 -1.05
C GLY A 46 5.84 47.99 0.41
N ASP A 47 6.47 48.92 1.12
CA ASP A 47 6.78 48.80 2.55
C ASP A 47 5.54 48.90 3.44
N THR A 48 5.61 48.30 4.64
CA THR A 48 5.48 49.09 5.88
C THR A 48 6.05 48.32 7.08
N ALA A 49 6.56 49.06 8.06
CA ALA A 49 7.14 48.50 9.28
C ALA A 49 6.56 49.22 10.53
N ALA A 50 6.43 48.46 11.62
CA ALA A 50 6.29 48.93 12.99
C ALA A 50 7.14 47.99 13.85
N GLN A 51 8.23 48.47 14.44
CA GLN A 51 8.28 48.89 15.85
C GLN A 51 7.74 47.79 16.80
N SER A 52 8.61 47.05 17.50
CA SER A 52 9.48 47.51 18.59
C SER A 52 8.67 47.91 19.83
N ASP A 53 8.82 47.11 20.89
CA ASP A 53 9.04 47.69 22.20
C ASP A 53 10.06 46.86 22.99
N THR A 54 10.69 47.43 24.02
CA THR A 54 11.85 46.83 24.70
C THR A 54 11.83 47.09 26.20
N ALA A 55 11.94 46.04 27.00
CA ALA A 55 12.07 46.14 28.46
C ALA A 55 13.35 45.43 28.93
N THR A 56 14.36 46.22 29.29
CA THR A 56 15.65 45.75 29.80
C THR A 56 15.76 46.09 31.28
N GLU A 57 16.02 45.11 32.15
CA GLU A 57 16.51 45.34 33.52
C GLU A 57 17.73 44.47 33.84
N THR A 58 18.70 45.06 34.54
CA THR A 58 20.07 44.58 34.79
C THR A 58 20.74 45.58 35.75
N PRO A 59 21.72 45.22 36.62
CA PRO A 59 21.98 43.96 37.35
C PRO A 59 22.05 44.18 38.89
N ALA A 60 22.28 43.10 39.65
CA ALA A 60 22.87 43.21 41.00
C ALA A 60 23.75 42.00 41.38
N THR A 61 24.97 42.29 41.86
CA THR A 61 25.95 41.41 42.52
C THR A 61 26.51 42.20 43.74
N PRO A 62 27.46 41.74 44.61
CA PRO A 62 28.30 40.51 44.59
C PRO A 62 28.42 39.83 46.00
N VAL A 63 29.63 39.31 46.34
CA VAL A 63 30.11 38.67 47.61
C VAL A 63 29.86 37.15 47.65
N SER A 64 30.85 36.23 47.51
CA SER A 64 32.13 35.95 48.24
C SER A 64 31.89 35.32 49.63
N VAL A 65 32.70 34.44 50.26
CA VAL A 65 34.10 33.89 50.14
C VAL A 65 34.12 32.49 50.87
N THR A 66 35.10 31.55 50.89
CA THR A 66 36.52 31.39 50.45
C THR A 66 36.89 29.89 50.32
N GLY A 67 37.91 29.52 49.54
CA GLY A 67 38.88 28.43 49.86
C GLY A 67 38.58 26.99 49.39
N SER A 68 39.58 26.11 49.19
CA SER A 68 41.05 26.34 49.15
C SER A 68 41.79 25.26 48.34
N ASP A 69 43.09 25.51 48.10
CA ASP A 69 44.16 24.58 47.70
C ASP A 69 44.16 24.01 46.26
N SER A 70 45.22 24.17 45.44
CA SER A 70 46.68 23.91 45.58
C SER A 70 47.06 22.45 45.24
N ALA A 71 48.06 22.15 44.40
CA ALA A 71 48.88 22.98 43.50
C ALA A 71 49.64 22.11 42.48
N ASN A 72 50.05 22.66 41.33
CA ASN A 72 51.41 22.50 40.78
C ASN A 72 51.65 23.33 39.50
N GLY A 73 52.88 23.83 39.34
CA GLY A 73 53.43 24.27 38.04
C GLY A 73 54.11 23.10 37.30
N GLN A 74 54.91 23.30 36.24
CA GLN A 74 55.38 24.55 35.62
C GLN A 74 55.77 24.27 34.13
N PRO A 75 56.54 25.15 33.47
CA PRO A 75 56.10 26.01 32.37
C PRO A 75 56.10 25.35 30.97
N ALA A 76 55.49 26.05 30.01
CA ALA A 76 55.79 25.88 28.58
C ALA A 76 56.24 27.23 27.98
N THR A 77 57.51 27.30 27.55
CA THR A 77 58.02 28.35 26.67
C THR A 77 58.25 27.77 25.29
N ASP A 78 57.55 28.27 24.28
CA ASP A 78 58.22 28.85 23.12
C ASP A 78 57.24 29.63 22.25
N SER A 79 57.68 30.80 21.78
CA SER A 79 56.86 31.73 21.00
C SER A 79 57.22 31.65 19.51
N GLN A 80 56.39 30.92 18.75
CA GLN A 80 56.43 30.97 17.29
C GLN A 80 55.66 32.22 16.80
N PRO A 81 56.17 32.95 15.78
CA PRO A 81 55.46 34.11 15.24
C PRO A 81 54.20 33.68 14.48
N LEU A 82 53.10 34.41 14.69
CA LEU A 82 51.86 34.20 13.94
C LEU A 82 52.09 34.44 12.44
N PRO A 83 51.61 33.55 11.55
CA PRO A 83 51.62 33.82 10.11
C PRO A 83 50.74 35.04 9.81
N GLN A 84 51.27 35.98 9.02
CA GLN A 84 50.51 37.16 8.62
C GLN A 84 49.29 36.74 7.78
N MET A 85 48.09 37.12 8.20
CA MET A 85 46.87 36.87 7.45
C MET A 85 46.87 37.72 6.18
N VAL A 86 47.20 37.09 5.04
CA VAL A 86 47.08 37.70 3.71
C VAL A 86 45.60 38.00 3.47
N THR A 87 45.24 39.27 3.64
CA THR A 87 43.88 39.75 3.40
C THR A 87 43.71 39.96 1.90
N LEU A 88 43.40 38.87 1.19
CA LEU A 88 43.04 38.90 -0.23
C LEU A 88 41.89 39.88 -0.44
N LYS A 89 41.98 40.71 -1.48
CA LYS A 89 40.90 41.61 -1.87
C LYS A 89 39.73 40.80 -2.43
N PRO A 90 38.48 41.31 -2.35
CA PRO A 90 37.32 40.63 -2.92
C PRO A 90 37.50 40.28 -4.40
N GLU A 91 38.17 41.15 -5.16
CA GLU A 91 38.51 40.98 -6.58
C GLU A 91 39.43 39.78 -6.82
N GLU A 92 40.47 39.62 -5.99
CA GLU A 92 41.45 38.52 -6.06
C GLU A 92 40.79 37.18 -5.67
N LEU A 93 39.93 37.20 -4.66
CA LEU A 93 39.14 36.04 -4.23
C LEU A 93 38.14 35.60 -5.32
N GLN A 94 37.49 36.56 -5.99
CA GLN A 94 36.49 36.30 -7.02
C GLN A 94 37.10 35.75 -8.32
N ALA A 95 38.30 36.21 -8.70
CA ALA A 95 39.07 35.62 -9.80
C ALA A 95 39.47 34.16 -9.50
N LEU A 96 39.98 33.89 -8.31
CA LEU A 96 40.44 32.55 -7.90
C LEU A 96 39.27 31.56 -7.75
N LEU A 97 38.09 32.03 -7.33
CA LEU A 97 36.84 31.29 -7.42
C LEU A 97 36.42 31.01 -8.88
N GLY A 98 36.51 32.01 -9.77
CA GLY A 98 36.20 31.84 -11.18
C GLY A 98 37.04 30.76 -11.87
N ASP A 99 38.36 30.82 -11.71
CA ASP A 99 39.28 29.86 -12.32
C ASP A 99 39.15 28.45 -11.75
N SER A 100 38.91 28.32 -10.44
CA SER A 100 38.68 27.00 -9.81
C SER A 100 37.34 26.38 -10.24
N ILE A 101 36.27 27.18 -10.35
CA ILE A 101 34.97 26.73 -10.89
C ILE A 101 35.10 26.32 -12.35
N ASN A 102 35.72 27.14 -13.21
CA ASN A 102 35.93 26.81 -14.62
C ASN A 102 36.80 25.55 -14.79
N THR A 103 37.82 25.36 -13.95
CA THR A 103 38.65 24.15 -13.97
C THR A 103 37.84 22.92 -13.56
N ALA A 104 37.07 22.98 -12.48
CA ALA A 104 36.23 21.88 -12.02
C ALA A 104 35.12 21.51 -13.03
N VAL A 105 34.48 22.51 -13.65
CA VAL A 105 33.47 22.31 -14.70
C VAL A 105 34.07 21.64 -15.92
N ASN A 106 35.23 22.09 -16.41
CA ASN A 106 35.90 21.47 -17.56
C ASN A 106 36.38 20.04 -17.25
N GLN A 107 36.85 19.77 -16.03
CA GLN A 107 37.20 18.41 -15.57
C GLN A 107 35.98 17.49 -15.45
N ALA A 108 34.79 18.02 -15.14
CA ALA A 108 33.56 17.25 -15.06
C ALA A 108 32.92 16.96 -16.43
N ILE A 109 33.01 17.90 -17.39
CA ILE A 109 32.38 17.76 -18.72
C ILE A 109 33.09 16.71 -19.59
N ALA A 110 34.44 16.68 -19.60
CA ALA A 110 35.20 15.77 -20.45
C ALA A 110 34.79 14.27 -20.36
N PRO A 111 34.72 13.64 -19.16
CA PRO A 111 34.31 12.23 -19.04
C PRO A 111 32.81 12.00 -19.31
N ILE A 112 31.96 13.04 -19.27
CA ILE A 112 30.55 12.94 -19.66
C ILE A 112 30.45 12.87 -21.18
N GLN A 113 31.22 13.69 -21.91
CA GLN A 113 31.28 13.66 -23.36
C GLN A 113 31.82 12.32 -23.87
N GLU A 114 32.91 11.81 -23.28
CA GLU A 114 33.48 10.51 -23.64
C GLU A 114 32.48 9.36 -23.44
N ARG A 115 31.72 9.36 -22.35
CA ARG A 115 30.63 8.39 -22.12
C ARG A 115 29.52 8.49 -23.15
N LEU A 116 29.18 9.70 -23.61
CA LEU A 116 28.12 9.92 -24.59
C LEU A 116 28.54 9.38 -25.96
N ASP A 117 29.79 9.64 -26.37
CA ASP A 117 30.39 9.11 -27.60
C ASP A 117 30.51 7.57 -27.55
N GLN A 118 30.92 7.00 -26.41
CA GLN A 118 30.93 5.53 -26.19
C GLN A 118 29.52 4.92 -26.28
N THR A 119 28.51 5.60 -25.75
CA THR A 119 27.11 5.13 -25.78
C THR A 119 26.54 5.16 -27.21
N GLN A 120 26.85 6.21 -27.99
CA GLN A 120 26.47 6.28 -29.40
C GLN A 120 27.12 5.16 -30.22
N ALA A 121 28.42 4.90 -30.02
CA ALA A 121 29.13 3.82 -30.71
C ALA A 121 28.55 2.42 -30.38
N GLN A 122 28.06 2.20 -29.15
CA GLN A 122 27.34 0.98 -28.79
C GLN A 122 25.97 0.89 -29.49
N LEU A 123 25.21 1.98 -29.51
CA LEU A 123 23.89 2.04 -30.18
C LEU A 123 24.00 1.74 -31.68
N ASP A 124 25.00 2.30 -32.36
CA ASP A 124 25.26 2.07 -33.77
C ASP A 124 25.64 0.59 -34.03
N ALA A 125 26.48 0.00 -33.18
CA ALA A 125 26.87 -1.41 -33.27
C ALA A 125 25.70 -2.37 -33.05
N THR A 126 24.85 -2.12 -32.04
CA THR A 126 23.62 -2.91 -31.80
C THR A 126 22.62 -2.76 -32.96
N THR A 127 22.50 -1.56 -33.53
CA THR A 127 21.66 -1.32 -34.72
C THR A 127 22.17 -2.11 -35.93
N GLN A 128 23.48 -2.20 -36.13
CA GLN A 128 24.08 -2.99 -37.20
C GLN A 128 23.86 -4.51 -37.00
N GLN A 129 23.99 -5.01 -35.78
CA GLN A 129 23.68 -6.41 -35.42
C GLN A 129 22.20 -6.76 -35.66
N LEU A 130 21.28 -5.85 -35.28
CA LEU A 130 19.84 -6.01 -35.52
C LEU A 130 19.53 -6.11 -37.03
N GLN A 131 20.22 -5.34 -37.87
CA GLN A 131 20.03 -5.40 -39.31
C GLN A 131 20.58 -6.71 -39.89
N SER A 132 21.77 -7.15 -39.50
CA SER A 132 22.31 -8.43 -39.98
C SER A 132 21.43 -9.62 -39.58
N ALA A 133 20.84 -9.60 -38.39
CA ALA A 133 19.89 -10.62 -37.95
C ALA A 133 18.59 -10.63 -38.77
N LYS A 134 18.08 -9.45 -39.19
CA LYS A 134 16.93 -9.35 -40.11
C LYS A 134 17.26 -9.89 -41.51
N ASP A 135 18.45 -9.59 -42.01
CA ASP A 135 18.91 -10.07 -43.32
C ASP A 135 19.12 -11.59 -43.33
N GLU A 136 19.64 -12.16 -42.22
CA GLU A 136 19.76 -13.60 -42.02
C GLU A 136 18.41 -14.30 -41.87
N ALA A 137 17.49 -13.77 -41.07
CA ALA A 137 16.12 -14.28 -40.97
C ALA A 137 15.39 -14.26 -42.33
N SER A 138 15.59 -13.20 -43.13
CA SER A 138 15.05 -13.08 -44.49
C SER A 138 15.66 -14.11 -45.44
N ARG A 139 16.95 -14.40 -45.32
CA ARG A 139 17.62 -15.49 -46.07
C ARG A 139 17.09 -16.86 -45.67
N LEU A 140 16.92 -17.13 -44.38
CA LEU A 140 16.35 -18.39 -43.89
C LEU A 140 14.92 -18.61 -44.41
N ALA A 141 14.07 -17.58 -44.38
CA ALA A 141 12.74 -17.63 -44.97
C ALA A 141 12.77 -18.00 -46.47
N GLY A 142 13.68 -17.39 -47.24
CA GLY A 142 13.91 -17.74 -48.64
C GLY A 142 14.38 -19.19 -48.85
N VAL A 143 15.27 -19.70 -47.99
CA VAL A 143 15.74 -21.10 -48.03
C VAL A 143 14.61 -22.09 -47.74
N PHE A 144 13.74 -21.82 -46.77
CA PHE A 144 12.55 -22.64 -46.53
C PHE A 144 11.58 -22.60 -47.73
N GLN A 145 11.42 -21.45 -48.38
CA GLN A 145 10.57 -21.31 -49.56
C GLN A 145 11.10 -22.10 -50.77
N VAL A 146 12.43 -22.17 -50.94
CA VAL A 146 13.09 -22.98 -51.98
C VAL A 146 12.98 -24.49 -51.68
N MET A 147 13.19 -24.92 -50.43
CA MET A 147 13.04 -26.34 -50.05
C MET A 147 11.59 -26.85 -50.06
N GLY A 148 10.59 -25.96 -49.98
CA GLY A 148 9.17 -26.33 -49.94
C GLY A 148 8.50 -26.58 -51.31
N SER A 149 9.18 -26.33 -52.43
CA SER A 149 8.54 -26.23 -53.77
C SER A 149 8.70 -27.47 -54.65
N ALA A 150 8.07 -28.60 -54.28
CA ALA A 150 8.08 -29.84 -55.06
C ALA A 150 6.67 -30.30 -55.52
N ASN A 151 6.28 -29.84 -56.72
CA ASN A 151 5.13 -30.25 -57.56
C ASN A 151 3.68 -30.08 -57.03
N PRO A 152 2.76 -29.53 -57.85
CA PRO A 152 1.33 -29.75 -57.71
C PRO A 152 0.92 -31.06 -58.41
N VAL A 153 0.15 -31.93 -57.74
CA VAL A 153 -0.53 -33.06 -58.38
C VAL A 153 -1.98 -33.10 -57.92
N ALA A 154 -2.92 -32.88 -58.85
CA ALA A 154 -4.34 -33.05 -58.62
C ALA A 154 -4.86 -34.29 -59.35
N SER A 155 -5.33 -35.29 -58.61
CA SER A 155 -6.35 -36.27 -59.06
C SER A 155 -6.81 -37.13 -57.89
N GLY A 156 -8.13 -37.36 -57.80
CA GLY A 156 -8.82 -37.93 -56.64
C GLY A 156 -8.39 -39.33 -56.15
N GLY A 157 -8.70 -39.58 -54.88
CA GLY A 157 -8.47 -40.84 -54.17
C GLY A 157 -9.10 -40.78 -52.78
N ASP A 158 -10.39 -41.14 -52.70
CA ASP A 158 -11.23 -41.14 -51.49
C ASP A 158 -10.52 -41.73 -50.25
N ARG A 159 -10.44 -40.92 -49.17
CA ARG A 159 -10.05 -41.37 -47.82
C ARG A 159 -10.45 -40.33 -46.76
N THR A 160 -11.50 -40.64 -46.02
CA THR A 160 -11.78 -40.23 -44.62
C THR A 160 -11.06 -38.97 -44.12
N THR A 161 -11.74 -37.82 -44.15
CA THR A 161 -11.26 -36.60 -43.51
C THR A 161 -11.15 -36.79 -42.00
N VAL A 162 -9.92 -36.99 -41.50
CA VAL A 162 -9.59 -36.69 -40.11
C VAL A 162 -9.80 -35.19 -39.95
N MET A 163 -10.80 -34.78 -39.17
CA MET A 163 -10.96 -33.39 -38.77
C MET A 163 -9.87 -33.01 -37.76
N VAL A 164 -8.66 -32.80 -38.27
CA VAL A 164 -7.65 -32.02 -37.54
C VAL A 164 -8.24 -30.62 -37.40
N ASN A 165 -8.58 -30.24 -36.18
CA ASN A 165 -9.25 -28.97 -35.89
C ASN A 165 -8.24 -27.81 -36.01
N THR A 166 -7.87 -27.45 -37.24
CA THR A 166 -6.97 -26.33 -37.57
C THR A 166 -7.62 -24.96 -37.38
N VAL A 167 -8.35 -24.80 -36.27
CA VAL A 167 -8.54 -23.49 -35.62
C VAL A 167 -7.31 -23.21 -34.75
N THR A 168 -6.13 -23.22 -35.38
CA THR A 168 -4.97 -22.48 -34.84
C THR A 168 -5.28 -21.00 -35.00
N SER A 169 -5.88 -20.43 -33.97
CA SER A 169 -6.38 -19.06 -33.94
C SER A 169 -5.22 -18.06 -33.94
N THR A 170 -4.70 -17.75 -35.13
CA THR A 170 -3.69 -16.71 -35.41
C THR A 170 -4.25 -15.29 -35.24
N ARG A 171 -4.95 -15.05 -34.12
CA ARG A 171 -5.64 -13.81 -33.78
C ARG A 171 -5.47 -13.51 -32.28
N SER A 172 -4.48 -12.67 -32.00
CA SER A 172 -4.22 -11.99 -30.72
C SER A 172 -3.30 -12.70 -29.71
N ASP A 173 -2.20 -13.32 -30.18
CA ASP A 173 -1.01 -13.63 -29.35
C ASP A 173 -0.52 -12.41 -28.56
N LYS A 174 -0.75 -11.19 -29.10
CA LYS A 174 -0.56 -9.93 -28.40
C LYS A 174 -1.87 -9.43 -27.83
N ALA A 175 -1.84 -9.00 -26.57
CA ALA A 175 -2.93 -8.27 -25.94
C ALA A 175 -3.08 -6.85 -26.56
N PRO A 176 -4.27 -6.24 -26.50
CA PRO A 176 -4.49 -4.86 -26.95
C PRO A 176 -4.23 -3.85 -25.82
N GLY A 177 -3.82 -2.63 -26.18
CA GLY A 177 -3.88 -1.45 -25.31
C GLY A 177 -3.33 -1.66 -23.89
N ALA A 178 -4.12 -1.28 -22.88
CA ALA A 178 -3.70 -1.33 -21.48
C ALA A 178 -3.49 -2.77 -20.94
N ALA A 179 -3.95 -3.79 -21.67
CA ALA A 179 -3.61 -5.18 -21.36
C ALA A 179 -2.22 -5.57 -21.90
N ALA A 180 -1.73 -4.96 -22.98
CA ALA A 180 -0.33 -5.12 -23.40
C ALA A 180 0.63 -4.52 -22.37
N ASP A 181 0.37 -3.26 -21.97
CA ASP A 181 1.14 -2.56 -20.93
C ASP A 181 1.18 -3.37 -19.61
N PHE A 182 0.07 -4.01 -19.24
CA PHE A 182 0.00 -4.92 -18.09
C PHE A 182 0.97 -6.11 -18.20
N PHE A 183 1.03 -6.79 -19.35
CA PHE A 183 1.93 -7.92 -19.55
C PHE A 183 3.40 -7.47 -19.62
N ASP A 184 3.68 -6.35 -20.31
CA ASP A 184 5.02 -5.77 -20.37
C ASP A 184 5.54 -5.45 -18.95
N ILE A 185 4.72 -4.81 -18.09
CA ILE A 185 5.07 -4.54 -16.69
C ILE A 185 5.26 -5.84 -15.88
N LEU A 186 4.41 -6.85 -16.07
CA LEU A 186 4.43 -8.15 -15.36
C LEU A 186 5.66 -9.02 -15.72
N GLU A 187 6.18 -8.87 -16.94
CA GLU A 187 7.34 -9.61 -17.45
C GLU A 187 8.66 -8.86 -17.24
N ASN A 188 8.66 -7.52 -17.30
CA ASN A 188 9.83 -6.68 -17.08
C ASN A 188 10.39 -6.82 -15.65
N SER A 189 11.66 -7.22 -15.52
CA SER A 189 12.38 -7.37 -14.24
C SER A 189 12.53 -6.07 -13.46
N ASP A 190 12.54 -4.92 -14.15
CA ASP A 190 12.86 -3.63 -13.56
C ASP A 190 11.60 -2.97 -12.97
N GLN A 191 10.42 -3.41 -13.44
CA GLN A 191 9.11 -2.95 -12.96
C GLN A 191 8.41 -3.98 -12.07
N THR A 192 8.56 -5.27 -12.35
CA THR A 192 8.12 -6.39 -11.49
C THR A 192 9.33 -7.28 -11.14
N PRO A 193 10.18 -6.87 -10.17
CA PRO A 193 11.34 -7.65 -9.75
C PRO A 193 10.98 -9.08 -9.32
N LYS A 194 11.80 -10.03 -9.78
CA LYS A 194 11.61 -11.48 -9.58
C LYS A 194 12.66 -11.97 -8.60
N TYR A 195 12.23 -12.66 -7.56
CA TYR A 195 13.08 -13.18 -6.49
C TYR A 195 12.90 -14.69 -6.39
N SER A 196 14.00 -15.42 -6.32
CA SER A 196 13.98 -16.89 -6.20
C SER A 196 14.46 -17.32 -4.82
N HIS A 197 13.67 -18.16 -4.15
CA HIS A 197 14.06 -18.85 -2.92
C HIS A 197 13.84 -20.37 -3.07
N GLU A 198 14.48 -21.17 -2.22
CA GLU A 198 14.31 -22.62 -2.18
C GLU A 198 13.31 -22.96 -1.07
N ASN A 199 12.22 -23.67 -1.39
CA ASN A 199 11.21 -24.03 -0.40
C ASN A 199 11.64 -25.25 0.46
N THR A 200 10.83 -25.58 1.46
CA THR A 200 11.04 -26.72 2.38
C THR A 200 11.12 -28.10 1.69
N GLN A 201 10.83 -28.19 0.39
CA GLN A 201 10.90 -29.41 -0.43
C GLN A 201 12.07 -29.40 -1.43
N GLY A 202 12.95 -28.39 -1.40
CA GLY A 202 14.08 -28.25 -2.34
C GLY A 202 13.67 -27.75 -3.74
N GLN A 203 12.51 -27.12 -3.87
CA GLN A 203 12.04 -26.56 -5.14
C GLN A 203 12.29 -25.05 -5.17
N ILE A 204 12.75 -24.54 -6.31
CA ILE A 204 12.92 -23.09 -6.50
C ILE A 204 11.54 -22.46 -6.76
N VAL A 205 11.08 -21.66 -5.81
CA VAL A 205 9.88 -20.82 -5.93
C VAL A 205 10.32 -19.42 -6.39
N VAL A 206 9.53 -18.80 -7.28
CA VAL A 206 9.80 -17.45 -7.80
C VAL A 206 8.69 -16.50 -7.36
N SER A 207 8.99 -15.70 -6.35
CA SER A 207 8.16 -14.57 -5.93
C SER A 207 8.35 -13.37 -6.86
N LYS A 208 7.36 -12.48 -6.89
CA LYS A 208 7.40 -11.20 -7.62
C LYS A 208 6.95 -10.07 -6.70
N ASP A 209 7.62 -8.92 -6.77
CA ASP A 209 7.09 -7.68 -6.19
C ASP A 209 6.09 -7.06 -7.19
N TYR A 210 4.79 -7.15 -6.87
CA TYR A 210 3.74 -6.63 -7.74
C TYR A 210 3.40 -5.14 -7.47
N THR A 211 4.20 -4.39 -6.71
CA THR A 211 3.86 -3.01 -6.28
C THR A 211 3.59 -2.07 -7.46
N ASN A 212 4.48 -2.01 -8.45
CA ASN A 212 4.25 -1.19 -9.65
C ASN A 212 3.07 -1.68 -10.49
N LEU A 213 2.85 -3.00 -10.57
CA LEU A 213 1.72 -3.59 -11.31
C LEU A 213 0.38 -3.27 -10.64
N LYS A 214 0.29 -3.38 -9.31
CA LYS A 214 -0.87 -2.96 -8.50
C LYS A 214 -1.18 -1.48 -8.72
N ARG A 215 -0.16 -0.62 -8.75
CA ARG A 215 -0.32 0.81 -9.02
C ARG A 215 -0.84 1.07 -10.44
N PHE A 216 -0.23 0.47 -11.46
CA PHE A 216 -0.69 0.58 -12.85
C PHE A 216 -2.15 0.12 -13.02
N VAL A 217 -2.53 -1.04 -12.45
CA VAL A 217 -3.90 -1.56 -12.52
C VAL A 217 -4.88 -0.69 -11.74
N ARG A 218 -4.49 -0.11 -10.60
CA ARG A 218 -5.30 0.85 -9.83
C ARG A 218 -5.61 2.09 -10.68
N ASP A 219 -4.59 2.68 -11.29
CA ASP A 219 -4.70 3.94 -12.03
C ASP A 219 -5.42 3.76 -13.39
N ASN A 220 -5.35 2.56 -13.99
CA ASN A 220 -5.89 2.25 -15.33
C ASN A 220 -7.04 1.22 -15.33
N ALA A 221 -7.65 0.93 -14.17
CA ALA A 221 -8.53 -0.24 -13.96
C ALA A 221 -9.60 -0.48 -15.04
N ALA A 222 -10.27 0.58 -15.50
CA ALA A 222 -11.31 0.49 -16.52
C ALA A 222 -10.77 0.15 -17.92
N ALA A 223 -9.57 0.62 -18.26
CA ALA A 223 -8.90 0.31 -19.52
C ALA A 223 -8.35 -1.12 -19.51
N VAL A 224 -7.61 -1.49 -18.45
CA VAL A 224 -7.04 -2.84 -18.32
C VAL A 224 -8.14 -3.90 -18.34
N ARG A 225 -9.23 -3.73 -17.58
CA ARG A 225 -10.38 -4.67 -17.60
C ARG A 225 -10.98 -4.81 -19.00
N LYS A 226 -11.25 -3.70 -19.69
CA LYS A 226 -11.85 -3.72 -21.04
C LYS A 226 -10.96 -4.46 -22.05
N ASP A 227 -9.68 -4.13 -22.05
CA ASP A 227 -8.73 -4.67 -23.03
C ASP A 227 -8.34 -6.12 -22.70
N MET A 228 -8.33 -6.49 -21.41
CA MET A 228 -8.18 -7.87 -20.94
C MET A 228 -9.43 -8.72 -21.24
N GLU A 229 -10.64 -8.16 -21.19
CA GLU A 229 -11.85 -8.86 -21.67
C GLU A 229 -11.75 -9.13 -23.18
N GLN A 230 -11.25 -8.16 -23.96
CA GLN A 230 -11.01 -8.37 -25.40
C GLN A 230 -9.97 -9.46 -25.65
N PHE A 231 -8.87 -9.50 -24.91
CA PHE A 231 -7.84 -10.55 -24.99
C PHE A 231 -8.40 -11.94 -24.61
N ALA A 232 -9.16 -12.04 -23.52
CA ALA A 232 -9.78 -13.28 -23.08
C ALA A 232 -10.89 -13.77 -24.05
N LYS A 233 -11.60 -12.86 -24.74
CA LYS A 233 -12.55 -13.20 -25.82
C LYS A 233 -11.85 -13.63 -27.11
N ALA A 234 -10.69 -13.05 -27.44
CA ALA A 234 -9.88 -13.45 -28.60
C ALA A 234 -9.31 -14.87 -28.43
N ASN A 235 -8.82 -15.18 -27.24
CA ASN A 235 -8.29 -16.50 -26.87
C ASN A 235 -9.39 -17.52 -26.47
N GLY A 236 -10.67 -17.16 -26.59
CA GLY A 236 -11.80 -18.08 -26.38
C GLY A 236 -12.13 -18.47 -24.93
N LEU A 237 -11.46 -17.86 -23.93
CA LEU A 237 -11.75 -18.05 -22.50
C LEU A 237 -13.13 -17.49 -22.13
N LEU A 238 -13.44 -16.30 -22.65
CA LEU A 238 -14.75 -15.69 -22.48
C LEU A 238 -15.58 -15.88 -23.75
N ARG A 239 -16.87 -16.17 -23.57
CA ARG A 239 -17.81 -16.38 -24.67
C ARG A 239 -17.97 -15.09 -25.49
N SER A 240 -17.54 -15.12 -26.74
CA SER A 240 -17.93 -14.12 -27.73
C SER A 240 -19.41 -14.32 -28.11
N GLY A 241 -20.10 -13.22 -28.43
CA GLY A 241 -21.56 -13.18 -28.47
C GLY A 241 -22.21 -14.13 -29.49
N MET A 242 -23.36 -14.70 -29.08
CA MET A 242 -24.26 -15.58 -29.84
C MET A 242 -23.74 -16.98 -30.21
N GLY A 243 -24.15 -17.96 -29.39
CA GLY A 243 -24.64 -19.24 -29.91
C GLY A 243 -23.61 -20.32 -30.26
N ARG A 244 -22.35 -20.17 -29.87
CA ARG A 244 -21.39 -21.29 -29.85
C ARG A 244 -21.01 -21.62 -28.41
N ASP A 245 -21.41 -22.81 -27.96
CA ASP A 245 -20.81 -23.43 -26.79
C ASP A 245 -19.38 -23.87 -27.15
N ASN A 246 -18.38 -23.40 -26.42
CA ASN A 246 -17.04 -23.99 -26.46
C ASN A 246 -17.10 -25.36 -25.77
N THR A 247 -17.25 -26.42 -26.56
CA THR A 247 -17.26 -27.82 -26.08
C THR A 247 -15.86 -28.38 -25.86
N THR A 248 -14.82 -27.58 -26.07
CA THR A 248 -13.41 -27.91 -25.82
C THR A 248 -12.93 -27.20 -24.56
N LYS A 249 -12.19 -27.92 -23.70
CA LYS A 249 -11.51 -27.35 -22.53
C LYS A 249 -10.67 -26.15 -22.96
N VAL A 250 -10.91 -25.00 -22.34
CA VAL A 250 -10.19 -23.76 -22.70
C VAL A 250 -8.94 -23.63 -21.84
N THR A 251 -7.78 -23.56 -22.48
CA THR A 251 -6.53 -23.18 -21.83
C THR A 251 -6.63 -21.73 -21.36
N ILE A 252 -6.37 -21.47 -20.07
CA ILE A 252 -6.27 -20.11 -19.56
C ILE A 252 -5.04 -19.44 -20.22
N PRO A 253 -5.16 -18.25 -20.82
CA PRO A 253 -4.02 -17.54 -21.38
C PRO A 253 -2.99 -17.21 -20.30
N ASP A 254 -1.70 -17.24 -20.67
CA ASP A 254 -0.61 -16.93 -19.74
C ASP A 254 -0.77 -15.53 -19.13
N GLY A 255 -0.37 -15.40 -17.86
CA GLY A 255 -0.51 -14.18 -17.07
C GLY A 255 -1.95 -13.74 -16.73
N PHE A 256 -3.00 -14.34 -17.30
CA PHE A 256 -4.39 -13.99 -16.96
C PHE A 256 -4.71 -14.27 -15.47
N LEU A 257 -4.16 -15.34 -14.89
CA LEU A 257 -4.24 -15.58 -13.45
C LEU A 257 -3.51 -14.50 -12.62
N ALA A 258 -2.43 -13.91 -13.13
CA ALA A 258 -1.72 -12.82 -12.47
C ALA A 258 -2.51 -11.49 -12.56
N TYR A 259 -3.27 -11.28 -13.63
CA TYR A 259 -4.27 -10.19 -13.71
C TYR A 259 -5.33 -10.36 -12.62
N LEU A 260 -6.00 -11.52 -12.57
CA LEU A 260 -7.04 -11.79 -11.58
C LEU A 260 -6.53 -11.70 -10.13
N SER A 261 -5.34 -12.24 -9.86
CA SER A 261 -4.67 -12.09 -8.55
C SER A 261 -4.39 -10.63 -8.20
N THR A 262 -4.04 -9.80 -9.19
CA THR A 262 -3.79 -8.36 -8.98
C THR A 262 -5.08 -7.58 -8.77
N VAL A 263 -6.19 -7.95 -9.43
CA VAL A 263 -7.53 -7.39 -9.15
C VAL A 263 -7.99 -7.75 -7.73
N MET A 264 -7.84 -9.02 -7.32
CA MET A 264 -8.20 -9.45 -5.96
C MET A 264 -7.36 -8.73 -4.88
N ARG A 265 -6.03 -8.63 -5.05
CA ARG A 265 -5.13 -7.85 -4.17
C ARG A 265 -5.37 -6.32 -4.16
N LEU A 266 -6.25 -5.81 -4.99
CA LEU A 266 -6.71 -4.41 -5.00
C LEU A 266 -8.16 -4.24 -4.52
N THR A 267 -8.89 -5.34 -4.31
CA THR A 267 -10.32 -5.36 -4.01
C THR A 267 -10.53 -5.83 -2.58
N HIS A 268 -11.01 -4.95 -1.71
CA HIS A 268 -11.30 -5.25 -0.30
C HIS A 268 -12.78 -4.99 0.01
N THR A 269 -13.40 -5.87 0.80
CA THR A 269 -14.79 -5.73 1.23
C THR A 269 -14.87 -4.85 2.49
N PRO A 270 -15.79 -3.88 2.61
CA PRO A 270 -15.95 -3.08 3.84
C PRO A 270 -16.37 -3.87 5.09
N SER A 271 -16.65 -5.17 4.95
CA SER A 271 -16.81 -6.11 6.06
C SER A 271 -15.49 -6.37 6.80
N PHE A 272 -14.38 -6.42 6.07
CA PHE A 272 -13.06 -6.82 6.55
C PHE A 272 -12.15 -5.60 6.47
N ILE A 273 -11.81 -5.04 7.64
CA ILE A 273 -11.13 -3.75 7.73
C ILE A 273 -9.74 -3.87 8.33
N PHE A 274 -9.42 -4.97 9.01
CA PHE A 274 -8.21 -5.01 9.85
C PHE A 274 -6.93 -5.08 9.02
N HIS A 275 -7.01 -5.55 7.77
CA HIS A 275 -5.94 -5.47 6.75
C HIS A 275 -5.34 -4.06 6.63
N GLN A 276 -6.14 -3.02 6.88
CA GLN A 276 -5.76 -1.62 6.67
C GLN A 276 -5.06 -0.97 7.88
N PHE A 277 -4.87 -1.72 8.98
CA PHE A 277 -4.20 -1.24 10.22
C PHE A 277 -2.84 -1.92 10.48
N VAL A 278 -2.33 -2.68 9.50
CA VAL A 278 -1.13 -3.52 9.66
C VAL A 278 0.07 -2.93 8.93
N LYS A 279 1.23 -2.87 9.60
CA LYS A 279 2.49 -2.44 9.01
C LYS A 279 3.06 -3.53 8.09
N VAL A 280 2.99 -3.31 6.78
CA VAL A 280 3.42 -4.31 5.78
C VAL A 280 4.90 -4.18 5.48
N LYS A 281 5.59 -5.32 5.37
CA LYS A 281 6.96 -5.42 4.84
C LYS A 281 7.06 -6.54 3.81
N LEU A 282 7.38 -6.15 2.57
CA LEU A 282 7.73 -7.08 1.51
C LEU A 282 9.20 -7.52 1.68
N ASP A 283 9.46 -8.82 1.55
CA ASP A 283 10.79 -9.44 1.72
C ASP A 283 10.88 -10.66 0.77
N MET A 284 10.56 -10.44 -0.51
CA MET A 284 10.25 -11.46 -1.54
C MET A 284 11.34 -12.51 -1.82
N GLY A 285 12.55 -12.32 -1.29
CA GLY A 285 13.65 -13.30 -1.35
C GLY A 285 13.56 -14.41 -0.31
N LYS A 286 12.40 -14.61 0.32
CA LYS A 286 12.14 -15.53 1.44
C LYS A 286 10.84 -16.28 1.25
N GLY A 287 10.74 -17.46 1.87
CA GLY A 287 9.54 -18.30 1.82
C GLY A 287 9.17 -18.93 3.16
N GLN A 288 8.32 -19.95 3.12
CA GLN A 288 7.89 -20.73 4.29
C GLN A 288 9.05 -21.10 5.22
N GLY A 289 8.96 -20.70 6.49
CA GLY A 289 9.95 -20.95 7.54
C GLY A 289 11.01 -19.85 7.71
N ASP A 290 11.18 -18.96 6.73
CA ASP A 290 12.06 -17.80 6.87
C ASP A 290 11.51 -16.77 7.86
N THR A 291 12.41 -15.95 8.40
CA THR A 291 12.03 -14.83 9.28
C THR A 291 12.12 -13.48 8.58
N VAL A 292 11.00 -12.76 8.54
CA VAL A 292 10.96 -11.33 8.18
C VAL A 292 11.07 -10.51 9.46
N LYS A 293 12.02 -9.57 9.45
CA LYS A 293 12.25 -8.64 10.58
C LYS A 293 11.57 -7.31 10.27
N ILE A 294 10.50 -7.02 11.00
CA ILE A 294 9.72 -5.79 10.87
C ILE A 294 10.33 -4.74 11.82
N PRO A 295 10.73 -3.56 11.32
CA PRO A 295 11.42 -2.56 12.13
C PRO A 295 10.46 -1.92 13.13
N ARG A 296 10.91 -1.80 14.38
CA ARG A 296 10.13 -1.20 15.46
C ARG A 296 10.95 -0.11 16.14
N PHE A 297 10.45 1.12 16.08
CA PHE A 297 11.18 2.31 16.50
C PHE A 297 10.68 2.79 17.86
N ALA A 298 11.54 2.71 18.88
CA ALA A 298 11.25 3.35 20.16
C ALA A 298 11.54 4.86 20.06
N TYR A 299 10.66 5.69 20.62
CA TYR A 299 10.98 7.10 20.85
C TYR A 299 12.16 7.23 21.82
N ASN A 300 13.08 8.15 21.52
CA ASN A 300 14.14 8.52 22.46
C ASN A 300 13.52 9.09 23.76
N SER A 301 14.13 8.79 24.90
CA SER A 301 13.69 9.30 26.19
C SER A 301 13.63 10.84 26.20
N ALA A 302 12.51 11.36 26.72
CA ALA A 302 12.30 12.80 26.86
C ALA A 302 13.34 13.42 27.80
N PRO A 303 13.85 14.64 27.52
CA PRO A 303 14.77 15.32 28.43
C PRO A 303 14.04 15.71 29.72
N ALA A 304 14.60 15.37 30.88
CA ALA A 304 13.99 15.63 32.18
C ALA A 304 13.77 17.12 32.51
N ASN A 305 14.42 18.03 31.76
CA ASN A 305 14.21 19.48 31.80
C ASN A 305 14.83 20.14 30.55
N SER A 306 14.54 21.42 30.33
CA SER A 306 15.10 22.20 29.20
C SER A 306 16.62 22.41 29.29
N ALA A 307 17.20 22.45 30.51
CA ALA A 307 18.64 22.61 30.70
C ALA A 307 19.43 21.42 30.14
N ALA A 308 18.86 20.21 30.14
CA ALA A 308 19.43 19.01 29.49
C ALA A 308 19.53 19.11 27.95
N ARG A 309 19.01 20.17 27.33
CA ARG A 309 19.20 20.51 25.90
C ARG A 309 19.99 21.81 25.67
N LYS A 310 20.46 22.50 26.72
CA LYS A 310 21.21 23.77 26.62
C LYS A 310 22.68 23.53 26.26
N LEU A 311 23.01 23.62 24.96
CA LEU A 311 24.38 23.45 24.45
C LEU A 311 25.32 24.64 24.77
N SER A 312 24.79 25.84 25.00
CA SER A 312 25.58 27.00 25.41
C SER A 312 24.70 28.09 26.06
N GLY A 313 25.33 29.08 26.69
CA GLY A 313 24.66 30.28 27.17
C GLY A 313 25.35 30.86 28.42
N SER A 314 24.96 32.07 28.81
CA SER A 314 25.55 32.77 29.97
C SER A 314 27.09 32.93 29.85
N GLY A 315 27.60 33.08 28.62
CA GLY A 315 29.04 33.18 28.34
C GLY A 315 29.81 31.86 28.32
N THR A 316 29.20 30.73 28.70
CA THR A 316 29.85 29.41 28.69
C THR A 316 29.41 28.57 27.48
N TYR A 317 30.37 28.00 26.77
CA TYR A 317 30.15 27.02 25.71
C TYR A 317 30.28 25.61 26.30
N ALA A 318 29.22 24.80 26.28
CA ALA A 318 29.33 23.41 26.70
C ALA A 318 29.92 22.60 25.54
N ARG A 319 31.06 21.94 25.78
CA ARG A 319 31.65 21.06 24.77
C ARG A 319 30.71 19.88 24.53
N ILE A 320 30.16 19.79 23.32
CA ILE A 320 29.38 18.63 22.87
C ILE A 320 30.22 17.37 23.11
N THR A 321 29.63 16.37 23.77
CA THR A 321 30.32 15.14 24.15
C THR A 321 30.49 14.23 22.93
N ASN A 322 31.57 13.45 22.90
CA ASN A 322 31.77 12.42 21.87
C ASN A 322 30.81 11.21 22.06
N SER A 323 30.13 11.13 23.21
CA SER A 323 29.14 10.12 23.55
C SER A 323 27.89 10.28 22.69
N ARG A 324 27.64 9.32 21.79
CA ARG A 324 26.45 9.31 20.93
C ARG A 324 25.28 8.68 21.68
N GLN A 325 24.12 9.32 21.68
CA GLN A 325 22.86 8.64 21.99
C GLN A 325 22.56 7.66 20.84
N GLY A 326 22.54 6.37 21.14
CA GLY A 326 22.16 5.35 20.16
C GLY A 326 20.66 5.44 19.86
N LEU A 327 20.29 5.34 18.59
CA LEU A 327 18.88 5.12 18.22
C LEU A 327 18.54 3.65 18.48
N THR A 328 17.64 3.40 19.43
CA THR A 328 17.20 2.04 19.76
C THR A 328 16.18 1.54 18.74
N GLN A 329 16.68 1.09 17.59
CA GLN A 329 15.89 0.35 16.62
C GLN A 329 15.75 -1.10 17.07
N GLY A 330 14.53 -1.49 17.44
CA GLY A 330 14.15 -2.88 17.60
C GLY A 330 13.72 -3.51 16.26
N SER A 331 13.52 -4.82 16.27
CA SER A 331 12.79 -5.50 15.21
C SER A 331 12.03 -6.69 15.79
N VAL A 332 10.74 -6.80 15.47
CA VAL A 332 9.98 -8.02 15.76
C VAL A 332 10.18 -8.98 14.59
N SER A 333 10.40 -10.25 14.92
CA SER A 333 10.48 -11.34 13.95
C SER A 333 9.07 -11.91 13.73
N CYS A 334 8.59 -11.92 12.50
CA CYS A 334 7.52 -12.83 12.07
C CYS A 334 8.13 -13.96 11.24
N VAL A 335 7.70 -15.20 11.50
CA VAL A 335 8.01 -16.35 10.64
C VAL A 335 6.98 -16.36 9.51
N LEU A 336 7.45 -16.57 8.28
CA LEU A 336 6.56 -16.75 7.12
C LEU A 336 5.99 -18.16 7.14
N GLU A 337 4.69 -18.29 6.98
CA GLU A 337 4.00 -19.57 6.83
C GLU A 337 3.30 -19.62 5.47
N GLU A 338 3.13 -20.82 4.92
CA GLU A 338 2.38 -21.00 3.66
C GLU A 338 0.89 -21.09 3.99
N TRP A 339 0.12 -20.16 3.46
CA TRP A 339 -1.32 -20.08 3.61
C TRP A 339 -2.00 -20.31 2.28
N GLY A 340 -3.15 -20.96 2.29
CA GLY A 340 -3.92 -21.21 1.09
C GLY A 340 -5.17 -22.04 1.35
N LEU A 341 -6.06 -22.01 0.37
CA LEU A 341 -7.26 -22.85 0.35
C LEU A 341 -6.91 -24.27 -0.15
N GLY A 342 -7.66 -25.28 0.29
CA GLY A 342 -7.48 -26.68 -0.12
C GLY A 342 -6.76 -27.57 0.90
N LEU A 343 -6.61 -27.13 2.16
CA LEU A 343 -5.93 -27.90 3.21
C LEU A 343 -6.64 -29.21 3.57
N ASP A 344 -7.99 -29.21 3.60
CA ASP A 344 -8.79 -30.36 4.02
C ASP A 344 -10.20 -30.37 3.39
N ASN A 345 -11.05 -31.30 3.83
CA ASN A 345 -12.44 -31.45 3.37
C ASN A 345 -13.39 -30.34 3.87
N ASN A 346 -12.98 -29.51 4.85
CA ASN A 346 -13.76 -28.39 5.36
C ASN A 346 -13.47 -27.12 4.55
N SER A 347 -12.22 -26.96 4.10
CA SER A 347 -11.76 -25.85 3.26
C SER A 347 -11.18 -26.35 1.91
N PRO A 348 -11.98 -27.01 1.05
CA PRO A 348 -11.49 -27.64 -0.19
C PRO A 348 -11.22 -26.65 -1.33
N PRO A 349 -10.46 -27.03 -2.37
CA PRO A 349 -10.24 -26.20 -3.56
C PRO A 349 -11.54 -25.85 -4.29
N ILE A 350 -11.67 -24.62 -4.79
CA ILE A 350 -12.91 -24.16 -5.45
C ILE A 350 -12.87 -24.52 -6.94
N LEU A 351 -13.79 -25.38 -7.35
CA LEU A 351 -14.11 -25.63 -8.75
C LEU A 351 -14.92 -24.43 -9.28
N ILE A 352 -14.43 -23.76 -10.33
CA ILE A 352 -15.04 -22.53 -10.88
C ILE A 352 -15.45 -22.78 -12.35
N PRO A 353 -16.66 -23.30 -12.62
CA PRO A 353 -17.18 -23.51 -13.98
C PRO A 353 -17.23 -22.25 -14.85
N GLN A 354 -17.20 -21.07 -14.22
CA GLN A 354 -17.29 -19.78 -14.89
C GLN A 354 -16.06 -19.47 -15.75
N PHE A 355 -14.88 -20.04 -15.49
CA PHE A 355 -13.73 -19.93 -16.42
C PHE A 355 -14.02 -20.51 -17.82
N VAL A 356 -15.01 -21.39 -17.96
CA VAL A 356 -15.41 -22.04 -19.23
C VAL A 356 -16.78 -21.53 -19.75
N SER A 357 -17.48 -20.70 -18.96
CA SER A 357 -18.88 -20.33 -19.22
C SER A 357 -19.24 -18.84 -19.08
N ALA A 358 -18.34 -17.99 -18.58
CA ALA A 358 -18.57 -16.55 -18.46
C ALA A 358 -18.66 -15.85 -19.83
N ASN A 359 -19.47 -14.78 -19.90
CA ASN A 359 -19.69 -13.98 -21.10
C ASN A 359 -19.03 -12.59 -21.00
N SER A 360 -18.75 -12.13 -19.78
CA SER A 360 -17.95 -10.94 -19.47
C SER A 360 -16.87 -11.29 -18.43
N LEU A 361 -15.78 -10.52 -18.44
CA LEU A 361 -14.75 -10.56 -17.42
C LEU A 361 -15.31 -10.11 -16.06
N LEU A 362 -16.29 -9.18 -16.07
CA LEU A 362 -16.97 -8.70 -14.86
C LEU A 362 -17.75 -9.82 -14.14
N ASP A 363 -18.38 -10.73 -14.88
CA ASP A 363 -19.08 -11.89 -14.30
C ASP A 363 -18.09 -12.82 -13.57
N LEU A 364 -16.90 -13.00 -14.16
CA LEU A 364 -15.84 -13.85 -13.63
C LEU A 364 -15.17 -13.20 -12.41
N GLU A 365 -14.86 -11.91 -12.47
CA GLU A 365 -14.35 -11.13 -11.34
C GLU A 365 -15.30 -11.20 -10.13
N GLN A 366 -16.61 -11.00 -10.32
CA GLN A 366 -17.60 -11.10 -9.23
C GLN A 366 -17.66 -12.50 -8.60
N VAL A 367 -17.44 -13.55 -9.38
CA VAL A 367 -17.42 -14.93 -8.89
C VAL A 367 -16.09 -15.26 -8.19
N LEU A 368 -14.97 -14.70 -8.63
CA LEU A 368 -13.70 -14.84 -7.92
C LEU A 368 -13.71 -14.06 -6.60
N ASP A 369 -14.22 -12.83 -6.63
CA ASP A 369 -14.32 -11.95 -5.46
C ASP A 369 -15.19 -12.57 -4.36
N ARG A 370 -16.42 -12.98 -4.70
CA ARG A 370 -17.37 -13.55 -3.73
C ARG A 370 -16.93 -14.90 -3.12
N ASN A 371 -16.03 -15.64 -3.76
CA ASN A 371 -15.67 -16.99 -3.30
C ASN A 371 -14.18 -17.08 -2.84
N LEU A 372 -13.20 -16.76 -3.69
CA LEU A 372 -11.77 -16.84 -3.34
C LEU A 372 -11.28 -15.59 -2.59
N ASN A 373 -11.67 -14.39 -3.01
CA ASN A 373 -11.20 -13.15 -2.37
C ASN A 373 -11.87 -12.95 -1.00
N TYR A 374 -13.15 -13.28 -0.88
CA TYR A 374 -13.88 -13.28 0.39
C TYR A 374 -13.22 -14.22 1.41
N ASP A 375 -12.86 -15.44 1.01
CA ASP A 375 -12.20 -16.42 1.88
C ASP A 375 -10.81 -15.95 2.35
N TYR A 376 -10.00 -15.42 1.42
CA TYR A 376 -8.71 -14.78 1.74
C TYR A 376 -8.86 -13.60 2.71
N GLN A 377 -9.85 -12.72 2.50
CA GLN A 377 -10.12 -11.58 3.38
C GLN A 377 -10.63 -12.01 4.77
N VAL A 378 -11.43 -13.07 4.86
CA VAL A 378 -11.85 -13.65 6.15
C VAL A 378 -10.64 -14.17 6.93
N TRP A 379 -9.74 -14.90 6.26
CA TRP A 379 -8.51 -15.40 6.87
C TRP A 379 -7.58 -14.25 7.31
N GLU A 380 -7.36 -13.26 6.44
CA GLU A 380 -6.52 -12.09 6.70
C GLU A 380 -7.05 -11.29 7.91
N ASP A 381 -8.34 -10.96 7.92
CA ASP A 381 -8.99 -10.20 8.98
C ASP A 381 -8.99 -10.97 10.31
N LEU A 382 -9.33 -12.27 10.30
CA LEU A 382 -9.29 -13.13 11.49
C LEU A 382 -7.87 -13.24 12.08
N THR A 383 -6.86 -13.43 11.24
CA THR A 383 -5.45 -13.53 11.67
C THR A 383 -4.96 -12.24 12.33
N ILE A 384 -5.37 -11.08 11.80
CA ILE A 384 -4.99 -9.78 12.36
C ILE A 384 -5.75 -9.50 13.67
N ARG A 385 -7.05 -9.78 13.73
CA ARG A 385 -7.88 -9.58 14.93
C ARG A 385 -7.46 -10.50 16.09
N GLY A 386 -7.10 -11.74 15.79
CA GLY A 386 -6.53 -12.67 16.77
C GLY A 386 -5.19 -12.20 17.36
N LEU A 387 -4.57 -11.17 16.79
CA LEU A 387 -3.42 -10.47 17.38
C LEU A 387 -3.77 -9.20 18.17
N TRP A 388 -5.03 -8.75 18.18
CA TRP A 388 -5.54 -7.69 19.07
C TRP A 388 -6.23 -8.25 20.31
N ASP A 389 -6.92 -9.39 20.17
CA ASP A 389 -7.65 -10.08 21.24
C ASP A 389 -6.86 -10.33 22.55
N PRO A 390 -5.54 -10.54 22.56
CA PRO A 390 -4.77 -10.70 23.80
C PRO A 390 -4.61 -9.43 24.65
N THR A 391 -5.16 -8.27 24.27
CA THR A 391 -5.06 -7.06 25.10
C THR A 391 -5.72 -7.25 26.48
N SER A 392 -4.97 -6.92 27.54
CA SER A 392 -5.47 -6.93 28.91
C SER A 392 -6.35 -5.72 29.23
N ARG A 393 -6.31 -4.70 28.38
CA ARG A 393 -6.87 -3.37 28.67
C ARG A 393 -8.30 -3.27 28.18
N VAL A 394 -9.18 -3.76 29.02
CA VAL A 394 -10.64 -3.62 28.86
C VAL A 394 -11.13 -2.35 29.56
N VAL A 395 -11.96 -1.56 28.88
CA VAL A 395 -12.61 -0.36 29.41
C VAL A 395 -14.10 -0.30 29.07
N TYR A 396 -14.85 0.40 29.92
CA TYR A 396 -16.30 0.55 29.89
C TYR A 396 -16.70 2.02 30.07
N ASN A 397 -17.91 2.36 29.59
CA ASN A 397 -18.52 3.67 29.80
C ASN A 397 -19.29 3.72 31.13
N ASP A 398 -18.81 4.52 32.08
CA ASP A 398 -19.53 4.96 33.28
C ASP A 398 -19.85 6.46 33.17
N ARG A 399 -21.09 6.81 32.78
CA ARG A 399 -21.58 8.20 32.64
C ARG A 399 -20.68 9.13 31.82
N SER A 400 -20.14 8.63 30.72
CA SER A 400 -19.11 9.22 29.86
C SER A 400 -17.69 9.20 30.42
N SER A 401 -17.46 8.86 31.69
CA SER A 401 -16.12 8.55 32.19
C SER A 401 -15.68 7.15 31.75
N VAL A 402 -14.36 6.92 31.75
CA VAL A 402 -13.73 5.63 31.45
C VAL A 402 -13.43 4.88 32.75
N THR A 403 -14.01 3.69 32.92
CA THR A 403 -13.59 2.74 33.97
C THR A 403 -13.04 1.45 33.36
N ALA A 404 -12.08 0.82 34.05
CA ALA A 404 -11.59 -0.52 33.72
C ALA A 404 -12.29 -1.63 34.54
N THR A 405 -13.19 -1.27 35.47
CA THR A 405 -13.88 -2.21 36.36
C THR A 405 -15.35 -2.37 35.94
N PRO A 406 -15.79 -3.58 35.53
CA PRO A 406 -17.16 -3.78 35.02
C PRO A 406 -18.24 -3.43 36.07
N GLY A 407 -17.94 -3.65 37.34
CA GLY A 407 -18.85 -3.40 38.46
C GLY A 407 -19.12 -1.93 38.75
N ASP A 408 -18.29 -1.00 38.26
CA ASP A 408 -18.49 0.44 38.45
C ASP A 408 -19.64 0.97 37.58
N VAL A 409 -19.89 0.34 36.42
CA VAL A 409 -20.97 0.71 35.50
C VAL A 409 -22.33 0.47 36.17
N GLY A 410 -22.95 1.55 36.62
CA GLY A 410 -24.00 1.52 37.63
C GLY A 410 -25.40 1.16 37.16
N ALA A 411 -26.29 0.97 38.14
CA ALA A 411 -27.71 0.68 37.96
C ALA A 411 -28.51 1.91 37.51
N GLY A 412 -28.30 2.29 36.25
CA GLY A 412 -28.87 3.47 35.60
C GLY A 412 -28.10 3.91 34.37
N ASP A 413 -26.92 3.32 34.13
CA ASP A 413 -26.00 3.77 33.10
C ASP A 413 -26.17 2.94 31.83
N ASP A 414 -26.22 3.65 30.69
CA ASP A 414 -26.49 3.04 29.39
C ASP A 414 -25.36 2.10 28.95
N GLY A 415 -24.12 2.38 29.37
CA GLY A 415 -22.93 1.61 29.01
C GLY A 415 -22.63 1.59 27.50
N THR A 416 -23.20 2.52 26.74
CA THR A 416 -23.14 2.58 25.27
C THR A 416 -21.97 3.42 24.76
N LEU A 417 -21.54 3.18 23.52
CA LEU A 417 -20.60 4.06 22.82
C LEU A 417 -21.26 5.44 22.55
N THR A 418 -20.76 6.49 23.20
CA THR A 418 -21.29 7.87 23.11
C THR A 418 -20.16 8.86 22.82
N GLU A 419 -20.48 10.01 22.23
CA GLU A 419 -19.49 11.04 21.88
C GLU A 419 -18.69 11.55 23.10
N GLY A 420 -19.38 11.77 24.23
CA GLY A 420 -18.74 12.19 25.49
C GLY A 420 -17.80 11.13 26.05
N PHE A 421 -18.22 9.85 26.02
CA PHE A 421 -17.33 8.74 26.37
C PHE A 421 -16.12 8.64 25.45
N MET A 422 -16.27 8.94 24.15
CA MET A 422 -15.14 8.96 23.23
C MET A 422 -14.15 10.11 23.54
N ASP A 423 -14.60 11.27 24.02
CA ASP A 423 -13.71 12.39 24.37
C ASP A 423 -12.89 12.10 25.64
N GLU A 424 -13.51 11.48 26.65
CA GLU A 424 -12.81 10.94 27.82
C GLU A 424 -11.91 9.74 27.46
N LEU A 425 -12.29 8.89 26.50
CA LEU A 425 -11.45 7.80 25.99
C LEU A 425 -10.21 8.32 25.26
N TYR A 426 -10.32 9.40 24.47
CA TYR A 426 -9.16 10.08 23.88
C TYR A 426 -8.23 10.60 24.97
N SER A 427 -8.79 11.23 26.00
CA SER A 427 -8.04 11.75 27.15
C SER A 427 -7.36 10.64 27.97
N TYR A 428 -8.02 9.50 28.14
CA TYR A 428 -7.49 8.29 28.78
C TYR A 428 -6.32 7.68 27.98
N MET A 429 -6.49 7.50 26.67
CA MET A 429 -5.43 6.97 25.78
C MET A 429 -4.21 7.91 25.72
N ARG A 430 -4.43 9.23 25.74
CA ARG A 430 -3.38 10.24 25.90
C ARG A 430 -2.67 10.13 27.25
N GLY A 431 -3.41 9.92 28.34
CA GLY A 431 -2.86 9.68 29.68
C GLY A 431 -2.00 8.41 29.76
N LEU A 432 -2.37 7.36 29.02
CA LEU A 432 -1.59 6.13 28.82
C LEU A 432 -0.40 6.29 27.85
N GLN A 433 -0.17 7.48 27.30
CA GLN A 433 0.90 7.81 26.35
C GLN A 433 0.87 7.00 25.04
N ILE A 434 -0.31 6.52 24.62
CA ILE A 434 -0.47 5.76 23.38
C ILE A 434 -0.18 6.67 22.17
N PRO A 435 0.68 6.28 21.20
CA PRO A 435 0.93 7.07 19.99
C PRO A 435 -0.32 7.24 19.12
N THR A 436 -0.60 8.49 18.74
CA THR A 436 -1.62 8.85 17.76
C THR A 436 -1.09 8.72 16.33
N TYR A 437 -1.99 8.71 15.36
CA TYR A 437 -1.67 9.02 13.96
C TYR A 437 -1.15 10.46 13.80
N GLU A 438 -0.61 10.78 12.62
CA GLU A 438 0.05 12.06 12.31
C GLU A 438 -0.86 13.29 12.49
N ASP A 439 -2.17 13.14 12.31
CA ASP A 439 -3.16 14.21 12.50
C ASP A 439 -3.57 14.42 13.97
N GLY A 440 -3.03 13.61 14.88
CA GLY A 440 -3.33 13.64 16.31
C GLY A 440 -4.49 12.74 16.77
N CYS A 441 -5.08 11.92 15.90
CA CYS A 441 -6.18 11.00 16.25
C CYS A 441 -5.74 9.59 16.62
N TYR A 442 -6.67 8.85 17.22
CA TYR A 442 -6.63 7.38 17.33
C TYR A 442 -7.54 6.72 16.28
N GLY A 443 -7.38 5.42 16.06
CA GLY A 443 -8.33 4.61 15.30
C GLY A 443 -9.36 3.97 16.22
N MET A 444 -10.56 3.73 15.72
CA MET A 444 -11.56 2.91 16.39
C MET A 444 -12.27 1.96 15.43
N ALA A 445 -12.17 0.66 15.68
CA ALA A 445 -12.86 -0.40 14.93
C ALA A 445 -14.11 -0.82 15.72
N THR A 446 -15.30 -0.51 15.21
CA THR A 446 -16.57 -0.74 15.91
C THR A 446 -17.53 -1.62 15.11
N HIS A 447 -18.27 -2.45 15.85
CA HIS A 447 -19.38 -3.24 15.33
C HIS A 447 -20.62 -2.37 15.06
N SER A 448 -21.51 -2.79 14.17
CA SER A 448 -22.69 -2.02 13.76
C SER A 448 -23.62 -1.55 14.90
N LYS A 449 -23.65 -2.25 16.05
CA LYS A 449 -24.37 -1.77 17.26
C LYS A 449 -23.67 -0.54 17.87
N GLY A 450 -22.34 -0.54 18.00
CA GLY A 450 -21.57 0.61 18.52
C GLY A 450 -21.71 1.84 17.63
N ARG A 451 -21.61 1.65 16.29
CA ARG A 451 -21.98 2.69 15.30
C ARG A 451 -23.38 3.26 15.54
N SER A 452 -24.38 2.42 15.80
CA SER A 452 -25.75 2.87 16.06
C SER A 452 -25.86 3.72 17.32
N GLN A 453 -25.10 3.38 18.36
CA GLN A 453 -25.04 4.15 19.62
C GLN A 453 -24.38 5.53 19.41
N VAL A 454 -23.22 5.58 18.74
CA VAL A 454 -22.54 6.84 18.38
C VAL A 454 -23.44 7.73 17.53
N ARG A 455 -24.11 7.17 16.51
CA ARG A 455 -25.03 7.93 15.65
C ARG A 455 -26.24 8.47 16.42
N LYS A 456 -26.77 7.74 17.41
CA LYS A 456 -27.80 8.27 18.33
C LYS A 456 -27.26 9.42 19.18
N SER A 457 -26.06 9.28 19.75
CA SER A 457 -25.41 10.29 20.60
C SER A 457 -25.10 11.60 19.87
N LEU A 458 -24.71 11.52 18.59
CA LEU A 458 -24.47 12.71 17.75
C LEU A 458 -25.77 13.36 17.23
N GLY A 459 -26.79 12.55 16.94
CA GLY A 459 -28.06 13.02 16.37
C GLY A 459 -27.82 13.78 15.06
N ASN A 460 -28.32 15.01 14.98
CA ASN A 460 -28.18 15.89 13.81
C ASN A 460 -26.73 16.34 13.52
N ARG A 461 -25.76 16.06 14.41
CA ARG A 461 -24.34 16.38 14.21
C ARG A 461 -23.57 15.29 13.46
N PHE A 462 -24.17 14.12 13.23
CA PHE A 462 -23.53 13.06 12.44
C PHE A 462 -23.44 13.50 10.96
N GLN A 463 -22.22 13.71 10.49
CA GLN A 463 -21.92 13.99 9.08
C GLN A 463 -21.40 12.72 8.40
N PHE A 464 -21.77 12.50 7.14
CA PHE A 464 -21.16 11.45 6.32
C PHE A 464 -19.75 11.88 5.88
N PRO A 465 -18.79 10.95 5.77
CA PRO A 465 -17.43 11.30 5.37
C PRO A 465 -17.43 11.80 3.91
N SER A 466 -16.72 12.90 3.66
CA SER A 466 -16.51 13.40 2.31
C SER A 466 -15.47 12.54 1.57
N GLU A 467 -15.43 12.62 0.24
CA GLU A 467 -14.41 11.92 -0.56
C GLU A 467 -12.99 12.38 -0.19
N GLN A 468 -12.79 13.69 -0.02
CA GLN A 468 -11.54 14.27 0.52
C GLN A 468 -11.19 13.67 1.89
N SER A 469 -12.15 13.51 2.79
CA SER A 469 -11.92 12.93 4.12
C SER A 469 -11.57 11.43 4.08
N ILE A 470 -11.93 10.72 3.01
CA ILE A 470 -11.50 9.34 2.78
C ILE A 470 -10.07 9.33 2.20
N GLU A 471 -9.75 10.25 1.29
CA GLU A 471 -8.40 10.42 0.74
C GLU A 471 -7.38 10.81 1.82
N GLU A 472 -7.71 11.79 2.67
CA GLU A 472 -6.91 12.21 3.84
C GLU A 472 -6.57 11.02 4.74
N VAL A 473 -7.56 10.20 5.12
CA VAL A 473 -7.35 9.02 5.98
C VAL A 473 -6.63 7.89 5.24
N THR A 474 -6.82 7.75 3.93
CA THR A 474 -6.04 6.79 3.10
C THR A 474 -4.57 7.17 3.08
N ASN A 475 -4.25 8.46 2.95
CA ASN A 475 -2.87 8.96 2.99
C ASN A 475 -2.24 8.78 4.38
N ILE A 476 -2.96 9.10 5.46
CA ILE A 476 -2.48 8.89 6.85
C ILE A 476 -2.15 7.41 7.11
N LEU A 477 -3.03 6.49 6.71
CA LEU A 477 -2.81 5.05 6.90
C LEU A 477 -1.69 4.50 6.01
N ASN A 478 -1.57 4.97 4.76
CA ASN A 478 -0.45 4.61 3.89
C ASN A 478 0.91 5.02 4.50
N THR A 479 1.03 6.24 5.04
CA THR A 479 2.25 6.70 5.71
C THR A 479 2.57 5.86 6.96
N ALA A 480 1.58 5.66 7.85
CA ALA A 480 1.78 4.91 9.09
C ALA A 480 2.15 3.43 8.85
N ASN A 481 1.43 2.77 7.93
CA ASN A 481 1.51 1.33 7.74
C ASN A 481 2.51 0.90 6.64
N SER A 482 3.10 1.86 5.93
CA SER A 482 4.09 1.62 4.87
C SER A 482 3.57 0.76 3.70
N GLY A 483 2.25 0.73 3.50
CA GLY A 483 1.59 0.03 2.40
C GLY A 483 1.02 0.99 1.34
N GLU A 484 0.81 0.50 0.11
CA GLU A 484 0.00 1.19 -0.89
C GLU A 484 -1.46 0.69 -0.87
N MET A 485 -2.27 1.18 0.07
CA MET A 485 -3.72 1.03 0.00
C MET A 485 -4.29 1.98 -1.07
N GLY A 486 -5.17 1.46 -1.93
CA GLY A 486 -5.85 2.28 -2.95
C GLY A 486 -7.01 3.13 -2.40
N LYS A 487 -7.77 2.60 -1.44
CA LYS A 487 -8.83 3.31 -0.71
C LYS A 487 -9.08 2.61 0.64
N VAL A 488 -9.46 3.39 1.65
CA VAL A 488 -9.85 2.91 2.97
C VAL A 488 -11.25 2.27 2.97
N SER A 489 -11.37 1.14 3.67
CA SER A 489 -12.59 0.37 3.91
C SER A 489 -13.28 0.75 5.22
N GLY A 490 -14.61 0.63 5.26
CA GLY A 490 -15.44 0.76 6.48
C GLY A 490 -15.51 2.14 7.15
N TYR A 491 -14.78 3.16 6.67
CA TYR A 491 -14.67 4.45 7.37
C TYR A 491 -16.02 5.21 7.48
N LEU A 492 -16.33 5.66 8.69
CA LEU A 492 -17.55 6.39 9.04
C LEU A 492 -17.35 7.89 9.24
N GLY A 493 -16.12 8.35 9.48
CA GLY A 493 -15.81 9.75 9.80
C GLY A 493 -14.96 9.91 11.08
N LYS A 494 -14.65 11.17 11.40
CA LYS A 494 -13.82 11.60 12.54
C LYS A 494 -14.69 12.20 13.64
N ILE A 495 -14.67 11.61 14.83
CA ILE A 495 -15.53 11.94 15.99
C ILE A 495 -14.68 11.90 17.27
N SER A 496 -14.71 12.93 18.11
CA SER A 496 -13.93 13.04 19.36
C SER A 496 -12.44 12.64 19.22
N ASN A 497 -11.79 13.05 18.12
CA ASN A 497 -10.41 12.68 17.77
C ASN A 497 -10.15 11.16 17.57
N PHE A 498 -11.17 10.40 17.19
CA PHE A 498 -11.07 9.06 16.62
C PHE A 498 -11.50 9.04 15.15
N HIS A 499 -10.76 8.32 14.32
CA HIS A 499 -11.25 7.82 13.04
C HIS A 499 -12.07 6.54 13.30
N ILE A 500 -13.38 6.59 13.09
CA ILE A 500 -14.24 5.41 13.30
C ILE A 500 -14.37 4.61 12.01
N PHE A 501 -14.16 3.30 12.11
CA PHE A 501 -14.36 2.32 11.05
C PHE A 501 -15.43 1.30 11.50
N GLU A 502 -16.41 1.01 10.66
CA GLU A 502 -17.38 -0.06 10.87
C GLU A 502 -16.90 -1.38 10.26
N THR A 503 -17.23 -2.47 10.94
CA THR A 503 -17.16 -3.84 10.42
C THR A 503 -18.33 -4.64 10.97
N ASN A 504 -18.70 -5.70 10.25
CA ASN A 504 -19.67 -6.72 10.66
C ASN A 504 -19.04 -8.12 10.78
N ALA A 505 -17.72 -8.24 10.71
CA ALA A 505 -17.00 -9.51 10.80
C ALA A 505 -16.90 -10.04 12.24
N PHE A 506 -16.75 -9.15 13.23
CA PHE A 506 -16.59 -9.49 14.65
C PHE A 506 -17.63 -8.79 15.55
N SER A 507 -17.77 -9.23 16.81
CA SER A 507 -18.72 -8.66 17.79
C SER A 507 -20.20 -8.71 17.35
N MET A 508 -20.52 -9.68 16.49
CA MET A 508 -21.86 -9.94 15.94
C MET A 508 -22.39 -11.28 16.48
N GLY A 509 -23.73 -11.42 16.55
CA GLY A 509 -24.38 -12.62 17.10
C GLY A 509 -24.81 -12.48 18.57
N ALA A 510 -24.89 -13.61 19.27
CA ALA A 510 -25.37 -13.74 20.66
C ALA A 510 -24.20 -14.04 21.63
N PRO A 511 -24.33 -13.78 22.94
CA PRO A 511 -23.23 -14.01 23.88
C PRO A 511 -22.63 -15.42 23.79
N GLY A 512 -21.31 -15.49 23.68
CA GLY A 512 -20.56 -16.70 23.34
C GLY A 512 -20.06 -16.74 21.89
N THR A 513 -20.48 -15.82 21.02
CA THR A 513 -19.79 -15.54 19.74
C THR A 513 -18.62 -14.57 19.94
N GLU A 514 -17.71 -14.54 18.97
CA GLU A 514 -16.53 -13.68 18.96
C GLU A 514 -16.86 -12.21 19.24
N GLY A 515 -16.23 -11.62 20.26
CA GLY A 515 -16.46 -10.24 20.72
C GLY A 515 -17.82 -9.97 21.36
N VAL A 516 -18.60 -11.01 21.72
CA VAL A 516 -19.91 -10.88 22.38
C VAL A 516 -19.94 -11.73 23.67
N GLN A 517 -20.00 -11.08 24.82
CA GLN A 517 -19.94 -11.75 26.13
C GLN A 517 -21.09 -11.33 27.05
N THR A 518 -21.34 -12.14 28.09
CA THR A 518 -22.25 -11.77 29.20
C THR A 518 -21.40 -11.39 30.40
N GLU A 519 -21.47 -10.13 30.82
CA GLU A 519 -20.68 -9.57 31.92
C GLU A 519 -21.60 -9.03 33.01
N THR A 520 -21.23 -9.24 34.27
CA THR A 520 -21.95 -8.68 35.41
C THR A 520 -21.46 -7.26 35.67
N LEU A 521 -22.23 -6.30 35.19
CA LEU A 521 -22.07 -4.88 35.52
C LEU A 521 -22.73 -4.58 36.86
N GLY A 522 -22.60 -3.35 37.39
CA GLY A 522 -23.11 -2.96 38.71
C GLY A 522 -24.63 -3.12 38.91
N ALA A 523 -25.39 -3.36 37.83
CA ALA A 523 -26.83 -3.63 37.82
C ALA A 523 -27.20 -5.13 37.71
N GLY A 524 -26.23 -6.02 37.48
CA GLY A 524 -26.45 -7.42 37.11
C GLY A 524 -25.90 -7.77 35.72
N SER A 525 -26.10 -9.01 35.29
CA SER A 525 -25.56 -9.56 34.04
C SER A 525 -26.21 -8.94 32.80
N ARG A 526 -25.39 -8.37 31.92
CA ARG A 526 -25.77 -7.76 30.63
C ARG A 526 -24.93 -8.34 29.50
N ALA A 527 -25.45 -8.32 28.28
CA ALA A 527 -24.64 -8.60 27.09
C ALA A 527 -23.80 -7.37 26.75
N THR A 528 -22.49 -7.54 26.61
CA THR A 528 -21.58 -6.51 26.09
C THR A 528 -20.99 -6.96 24.75
N ARG A 529 -20.54 -5.98 23.96
CA ARG A 529 -19.86 -6.18 22.68
C ARG A 529 -18.57 -5.38 22.67
N THR A 530 -17.52 -5.99 22.13
CA THR A 530 -16.19 -5.38 22.04
C THR A 530 -16.06 -4.54 20.77
N SER A 531 -15.57 -3.31 20.91
CA SER A 531 -14.91 -2.54 19.85
C SER A 531 -13.45 -2.36 20.24
N TYR A 532 -12.54 -2.10 19.29
CA TYR A 532 -11.14 -1.80 19.64
C TYR A 532 -10.83 -0.32 19.40
N ALA A 533 -10.15 0.33 20.34
CA ALA A 533 -9.57 1.66 20.20
C ALA A 533 -8.04 1.54 20.17
N PHE A 534 -7.38 2.17 19.18
CA PHE A 534 -5.98 1.87 18.87
C PHE A 534 -5.13 3.04 18.37
N GLY A 535 -3.82 2.93 18.57
CA GLY A 535 -2.77 3.81 18.00
C GLY A 535 -2.18 3.29 16.68
N SER A 536 -1.11 3.93 16.20
CA SER A 536 -0.37 3.45 15.01
C SER A 536 0.45 2.18 15.31
N ASP A 537 0.97 1.51 14.26
CA ASP A 537 1.95 0.41 14.35
C ASP A 537 1.59 -0.76 15.29
N THR A 538 0.32 -1.16 15.41
CA THR A 538 -0.08 -2.22 16.35
C THR A 538 0.44 -3.61 15.94
N ILE A 539 0.28 -3.96 14.66
CA ILE A 539 0.62 -5.27 14.07
C ILE A 539 1.56 -5.09 12.89
N GLY A 540 2.42 -6.07 12.66
CA GLY A 540 3.27 -6.18 11.49
C GLY A 540 2.95 -7.42 10.66
N ARG A 541 3.12 -7.32 9.34
CA ARG A 541 2.99 -8.41 8.37
C ARG A 541 4.21 -8.46 7.47
N GLY A 542 4.93 -9.58 7.51
CA GLY A 542 5.94 -9.92 6.53
C GLY A 542 5.31 -10.69 5.37
N VAL A 543 5.72 -10.39 4.13
CA VAL A 543 5.26 -11.09 2.93
C VAL A 543 6.46 -11.54 2.10
N GLY A 544 6.63 -12.85 1.95
CA GLY A 544 7.61 -13.49 1.07
C GLY A 544 7.03 -13.87 -0.30
N GLN A 545 5.71 -14.15 -0.36
CA GLN A 545 4.96 -14.24 -1.60
C GLN A 545 3.57 -13.60 -1.42
N GLU A 546 3.26 -12.54 -2.18
CA GLU A 546 1.90 -11.97 -2.22
C GLU A 546 0.90 -12.98 -2.78
N MET A 547 -0.34 -12.94 -2.28
CA MET A 547 -1.41 -13.85 -2.70
C MET A 547 -1.57 -13.97 -4.22
N GLU A 548 -1.64 -15.21 -4.71
CA GLU A 548 -1.90 -15.53 -6.11
C GLU A 548 -2.84 -16.72 -6.28
N ILE A 549 -3.62 -16.69 -7.36
CA ILE A 549 -4.52 -17.78 -7.75
C ILE A 549 -3.70 -18.86 -8.47
N ARG A 550 -3.68 -20.07 -7.92
CA ARG A 550 -3.09 -21.27 -8.55
C ARG A 550 -4.18 -22.25 -8.95
N ARG A 551 -3.93 -23.00 -10.03
CA ARG A 551 -4.69 -24.22 -10.37
C ARG A 551 -4.24 -25.34 -9.42
N SER A 552 -5.18 -26.16 -8.96
CA SER A 552 -4.85 -27.38 -8.19
C SER A 552 -4.00 -28.34 -9.03
N ASN A 553 -3.12 -29.09 -8.36
CA ASN A 553 -2.40 -30.21 -8.97
C ASN A 553 -3.26 -31.48 -9.07
N ASP A 554 -4.35 -31.55 -8.30
CA ASP A 554 -5.33 -32.65 -8.36
C ASP A 554 -6.57 -32.17 -9.13
N ASP A 555 -6.74 -32.67 -10.36
CA ASP A 555 -7.67 -32.13 -11.38
C ASP A 555 -8.73 -33.14 -11.89
N ASP A 556 -9.00 -34.20 -11.10
CA ASP A 556 -9.85 -35.37 -11.43
C ASP A 556 -9.63 -35.85 -12.88
N PHE A 557 -8.39 -36.23 -13.21
CA PHE A 557 -8.02 -36.68 -14.56
C PHE A 557 -8.41 -35.66 -15.63
N GLN A 558 -8.10 -34.38 -15.39
CA GLN A 558 -8.39 -33.20 -16.19
C GLN A 558 -9.87 -32.84 -16.38
N ARG A 559 -10.82 -33.54 -15.72
CA ARG A 559 -12.27 -33.35 -15.90
C ARG A 559 -12.79 -32.01 -15.38
N SER A 560 -12.14 -31.45 -14.37
CA SER A 560 -12.52 -30.17 -13.78
C SER A 560 -11.30 -29.36 -13.38
N ASP A 561 -11.34 -28.06 -13.63
CA ASP A 561 -10.31 -27.14 -13.13
C ASP A 561 -10.76 -26.55 -11.79
N SER A 562 -10.01 -26.91 -10.75
CA SER A 562 -10.14 -26.40 -9.40
C SER A 562 -9.00 -25.42 -9.10
N TYR A 563 -9.29 -24.41 -8.28
CA TYR A 563 -8.41 -23.29 -8.00
C TYR A 563 -8.30 -23.05 -6.51
N ILE A 564 -7.14 -22.56 -6.11
CA ILE A 564 -6.82 -22.15 -4.74
C ILE A 564 -6.20 -20.75 -4.80
N TRP A 565 -6.32 -19.98 -3.72
CA TRP A 565 -5.36 -18.91 -3.44
C TRP A 565 -4.20 -19.50 -2.62
N ARG A 566 -2.98 -18.98 -2.82
CA ARG A 566 -1.80 -19.24 -1.99
C ARG A 566 -1.08 -17.94 -1.70
N SER A 567 -0.55 -17.79 -0.49
CA SER A 567 0.35 -16.69 -0.08
C SER A 567 1.40 -17.19 0.91
N GLU A 568 2.55 -16.53 1.00
CA GLU A 568 3.58 -16.84 2.00
C GLU A 568 3.81 -15.61 2.88
N GLU A 569 3.23 -15.67 4.07
CA GLU A 569 2.96 -14.51 4.93
C GLU A 569 3.17 -14.85 6.40
N GLY A 570 3.59 -13.85 7.18
CA GLY A 570 3.82 -13.98 8.61
C GLY A 570 3.37 -12.74 9.35
N PHE A 571 2.55 -12.91 10.38
CA PHE A 571 2.03 -11.80 11.19
C PHE A 571 2.67 -11.79 12.58
N CYS A 572 2.86 -10.61 13.17
CA CYS A 572 3.33 -10.49 14.55
C CYS A 572 2.79 -9.23 15.25
N PRO A 573 2.58 -9.29 16.58
CA PRO A 573 2.29 -8.09 17.36
C PRO A 573 3.54 -7.22 17.44
N LEU A 574 3.40 -5.93 17.10
CA LEU A 574 4.48 -4.94 17.25
C LEU A 574 4.36 -4.25 18.59
N ASP A 575 3.19 -3.66 18.84
CA ASP A 575 2.86 -2.88 20.03
C ASP A 575 1.35 -3.01 20.29
N VAL A 576 0.93 -4.13 20.89
CA VAL A 576 -0.48 -4.39 21.23
C VAL A 576 -0.69 -4.15 22.71
N ASP A 577 -0.11 -5.01 23.56
CA ASP A 577 -0.09 -4.91 25.02
C ASP A 577 1.15 -5.65 25.59
N PRO A 578 2.02 -5.00 26.41
CA PRO A 578 3.12 -5.65 27.12
C PRO A 578 2.74 -6.80 28.06
N THR A 579 1.47 -6.95 28.44
CA THR A 579 1.02 -8.03 29.33
C THR A 579 0.24 -9.12 28.59
N GLY A 580 -0.32 -8.81 27.42
CA GLY A 580 -0.99 -9.77 26.53
C GLY A 580 -0.03 -10.73 25.84
N TYR A 581 1.23 -10.31 25.67
CA TYR A 581 2.28 -11.10 25.03
C TYR A 581 3.51 -11.24 25.93
N SER A 582 4.07 -12.46 25.98
CA SER A 582 5.38 -12.74 26.58
C SER A 582 6.51 -12.27 25.65
N ASP A 583 6.61 -10.96 25.40
CA ASP A 583 7.62 -10.37 24.54
C ASP A 583 9.03 -10.47 25.16
N ALA A 584 9.91 -11.23 24.51
CA ALA A 584 11.31 -11.38 24.87
C ALA A 584 12.25 -10.54 23.98
N SER A 585 11.73 -9.62 23.17
CA SER A 585 12.51 -8.78 22.27
C SER A 585 13.30 -7.70 23.02
N THR A 586 14.29 -7.09 22.34
CA THR A 586 15.18 -6.07 22.92
C THR A 586 14.53 -4.71 23.16
N VAL A 587 13.28 -4.53 22.70
CA VAL A 587 12.45 -3.35 22.93
C VAL A 587 11.08 -3.89 23.35
N PRO A 588 10.73 -3.92 24.65
CA PRO A 588 9.50 -4.56 25.10
C PRO A 588 8.25 -3.88 24.51
N GLN A 589 7.22 -4.64 24.16
CA GLN A 589 5.93 -4.13 23.64
C GLN A 589 5.40 -2.93 24.44
N GLN A 590 4.77 -1.99 23.74
CA GLN A 590 4.00 -0.89 24.31
C GLN A 590 2.52 -1.15 24.11
N LEU A 591 1.69 -0.64 25.03
CA LEU A 591 0.25 -0.68 24.89
C LEU A 591 -0.17 0.26 23.75
N ARG A 592 -0.86 -0.27 22.74
CA ARG A 592 -1.55 0.57 21.74
C ARG A 592 -2.93 0.06 21.32
N VAL A 593 -3.44 -1.04 21.87
CA VAL A 593 -4.81 -1.54 21.61
C VAL A 593 -5.57 -1.69 22.92
N ILE A 594 -6.80 -1.16 22.95
CA ILE A 594 -7.71 -1.20 24.10
C ILE A 594 -9.05 -1.82 23.67
N ASP A 595 -9.53 -2.76 24.48
CA ASP A 595 -10.84 -3.41 24.40
C ASP A 595 -11.90 -2.45 24.95
N VAL A 596 -12.75 -1.90 24.09
CA VAL A 596 -13.85 -0.99 24.47
C VAL A 596 -15.15 -1.78 24.50
N ARG A 597 -15.59 -2.19 25.69
CA ARG A 597 -16.79 -3.02 25.87
C ARG A 597 -18.01 -2.17 26.16
N THR A 598 -19.04 -2.36 25.36
CA THR A 598 -20.27 -1.56 25.40
C THR A 598 -21.51 -2.43 25.47
N VAL A 599 -22.53 -1.99 26.20
CA VAL A 599 -23.77 -2.76 26.42
C VAL A 599 -24.59 -2.85 25.14
N ASP A 600 -25.08 -4.04 24.81
CA ASP A 600 -26.06 -4.20 23.74
C ASP A 600 -27.46 -3.82 24.23
N VAL A 601 -27.72 -2.51 24.29
CA VAL A 601 -29.04 -1.97 24.62
C VAL A 601 -30.06 -2.46 23.58
N THR A 602 -31.06 -3.21 24.07
CA THR A 602 -32.18 -3.68 23.26
C THR A 602 -32.93 -2.47 22.71
N LEU A 603 -33.20 -2.47 21.41
CA LEU A 603 -33.61 -1.29 20.62
C LEU A 603 -35.13 -1.20 20.47
#